data_AF-A0A7Y5VXS8-F1
#
_entry.id   AF-A0A7Y5VXS8-F1
#
_cell.length_a   1.000
_cell.length_b   1.000
_cell.length_c   1.000
_cell.angle_alpha   90.00
_cell.angle_beta   90.00
_cell.angle_gamma   90.00
#
_symmetry.space_group_name_H-M   'P 1'
#
loop_
_entity.id
_entity.type
_entity.pdbx_description
1 polymer ?
#
loop_
_entity_poly.entity_id
_entity_poly.type
_entity_poly.pdbx_seq_one_letter_code
_entity_poly.pdbx_strand_id
1 'polypeptide(L)'
;MYLGWSKEVNATSATQQVGRTRRVHETRAALWSGTVESWIDLHPSDMSRSEALGVFDGYQVAYASSTDSEPHAAFWNGSAESWVDLNQFLPPECIKSTASGVWHDEHALYVVGYAATLWAPEAFIWSMPTPAPSTAMPLAIAAMVGMRRVRRRAGKAADAATLQRRAPTID
;
A
#
# COMPACT_ATOMS: atom_id res chain seq x y z
N MET A 1 17.16 28.17 13.90
CA MET A 1 16.52 27.52 12.73
C MET A 1 17.09 26.11 12.65
N TYR A 2 16.37 25.09 13.13
CA TYR A 2 16.89 23.72 13.16
C TYR A 2 16.86 23.13 11.75
N LEU A 3 18.04 22.96 11.14
CA LEU A 3 18.25 22.14 9.94
C LEU A 3 18.23 20.65 10.31
N GLY A 4 17.23 20.26 11.09
CA GLY A 4 17.06 18.91 11.62
C GLY A 4 16.23 18.04 10.67
N TRP A 5 16.46 16.74 10.72
CA TRP A 5 15.55 15.77 10.13
C TRP A 5 14.18 15.86 10.82
N SER A 6 13.08 15.88 10.06
CA SER A 6 11.78 15.51 10.63
C SER A 6 11.63 13.99 10.58
N LYS A 7 10.88 13.44 11.55
CA LYS A 7 10.55 12.02 11.64
C LYS A 7 9.04 11.90 11.76
N GLU A 8 8.44 11.06 10.93
CA GLU A 8 7.00 10.85 10.88
C GLU A 8 6.72 9.35 10.88
N VAL A 9 5.75 8.93 11.70
CA VAL A 9 5.29 7.55 11.79
C VAL A 9 3.98 7.45 11.01
N ASN A 10 3.91 6.49 10.10
CA ASN A 10 2.76 6.21 9.24
C ASN A 10 1.97 4.99 9.74
N ALA A 11 2.63 3.98 10.30
CA ALA A 11 2.00 2.77 10.79
C ALA A 11 2.76 2.13 11.96
N THR A 12 2.06 1.29 12.72
CA THR A 12 2.60 0.58 13.88
C THR A 12 2.10 -0.86 13.93
N SER A 13 2.96 -1.79 14.32
CA SER A 13 2.61 -3.18 14.62
C SER A 13 3.40 -3.64 15.84
N ALA A 14 2.69 -4.00 16.91
CA ALA A 14 3.30 -4.34 18.20
C ALA A 14 4.36 -3.30 18.62
N THR A 15 5.63 -3.70 18.72
CA THR A 15 6.75 -2.84 19.12
C THR A 15 7.38 -2.06 17.97
N GLN A 16 7.02 -2.36 16.73
CA GLN A 16 7.59 -1.73 15.53
C GLN A 16 6.74 -0.58 15.02
N GLN A 17 7.39 0.47 14.56
CA GLN A 17 6.78 1.60 13.87
C GLN A 17 7.48 1.82 12.54
N VAL A 18 6.75 2.24 11.52
CA VAL A 18 7.33 2.62 10.22
C VAL A 18 6.85 3.98 9.76
N GLY A 19 7.60 4.57 8.85
CA GLY A 19 7.29 5.86 8.28
C GLY A 19 8.47 6.41 7.51
N ARG A 20 8.81 7.67 7.76
CA ARG A 20 9.88 8.37 7.03
C ARG A 20 10.70 9.31 7.91
N THR A 21 11.96 9.47 7.52
CA THR A 21 12.78 10.63 7.89
C THR A 21 12.82 11.58 6.69
N ARG A 22 12.78 12.90 6.95
CA ARG A 22 12.78 13.90 5.88
C ARG A 22 13.79 15.02 6.13
N ARG A 23 14.51 15.35 5.08
CA ARG A 23 15.25 16.59 4.85
C ARG A 23 14.76 17.25 3.56
N VAL A 24 15.22 18.48 3.30
CA VAL A 24 14.73 19.35 2.21
C VAL A 24 14.61 18.62 0.88
N HIS A 25 15.56 17.75 0.53
CA HIS A 25 15.59 17.00 -0.74
C HIS A 25 15.69 15.48 -0.57
N GLU A 26 15.39 14.97 0.62
CA GLU A 26 15.67 13.57 0.95
C GLU A 26 14.57 13.02 1.85
N THR A 27 13.83 12.01 1.38
CA THR A 27 12.87 11.28 2.21
C THR A 27 13.27 9.83 2.21
N ARG A 28 13.52 9.28 3.40
CA ARG A 28 13.97 7.90 3.58
C ARG A 28 12.96 7.13 4.39
N ALA A 29 12.57 5.95 3.92
CA ALA A 29 11.78 5.00 4.67
C ALA A 29 12.53 4.61 5.94
N ALA A 30 11.81 4.53 7.06
CA ALA A 30 12.41 4.24 8.35
C ALA A 30 11.55 3.25 9.13
N LEU A 31 12.24 2.42 9.90
CA LEU A 31 11.70 1.51 10.89
C LEU A 31 12.20 1.94 12.27
N TRP A 32 11.34 1.87 13.28
CA TRP A 32 11.67 2.12 14.67
C TRP A 32 11.19 0.96 15.54
N SER A 33 11.81 0.83 16.72
CA SER A 33 11.40 -0.08 17.78
C SER A 33 11.23 0.68 19.08
N GLY A 34 10.08 1.34 19.26
CA GLY A 34 9.62 1.95 20.51
C GLY A 34 10.30 3.25 20.94
N THR A 35 11.42 3.65 20.32
CA THR A 35 12.13 4.91 20.61
C THR A 35 12.52 5.61 19.32
N VAL A 36 12.80 6.91 19.39
CA VAL A 36 13.18 7.68 18.21
C VAL A 36 14.64 7.42 17.77
N GLU A 37 15.46 6.93 18.70
CA GLU A 37 16.85 6.53 18.53
C GLU A 37 17.00 5.15 17.89
N SER A 38 16.03 4.24 18.02
CA SER A 38 16.06 2.89 17.43
C SER A 38 15.72 2.85 15.93
N TRP A 39 15.95 3.96 15.26
CA TRP A 39 15.74 4.12 13.82
C TRP A 39 16.69 3.23 13.03
N ILE A 40 16.11 2.44 12.12
CA ILE A 40 16.79 1.72 11.05
C ILE A 40 16.41 2.39 9.71
N ASP A 41 17.41 2.70 8.90
CA ASP A 41 17.21 3.20 7.54
C ASP A 41 16.80 2.04 6.62
N LEU A 42 15.63 2.15 6.01
CA LEU A 42 15.13 1.20 5.02
C LEU A 42 15.33 1.71 3.58
N HIS A 43 15.94 2.87 3.40
CA HIS A 43 16.12 3.46 2.08
C HIS A 43 17.02 2.58 1.19
N PRO A 44 16.54 2.12 0.02
CA PRO A 44 17.38 1.41 -0.94
C PRO A 44 18.45 2.34 -1.51
N SER A 45 19.67 1.85 -1.74
CA SER A 45 20.82 2.67 -2.17
C SER A 45 20.60 3.39 -3.51
N ASP A 46 19.80 2.79 -4.39
CA ASP A 46 19.63 3.26 -5.77
C ASP A 46 18.37 4.12 -5.95
N MET A 47 17.71 4.45 -4.84
CA MET A 47 16.50 5.27 -4.81
C MET A 47 16.82 6.69 -4.33
N SER A 48 15.98 7.64 -4.74
CA SER A 48 16.07 9.04 -4.32
C SER A 48 15.09 9.36 -3.20
N ARG A 49 13.98 8.61 -3.15
CA ARG A 49 12.90 8.78 -2.19
C ARG A 49 12.32 7.43 -1.81
N SER A 50 12.03 7.23 -0.53
CA SER A 50 11.18 6.14 -0.06
C SER A 50 10.39 6.54 1.17
N GLU A 51 9.26 5.89 1.39
CA GLU A 51 8.39 6.14 2.54
C GLU A 51 7.62 4.89 2.94
N ALA A 52 7.91 4.32 4.10
CA ALA A 52 7.20 3.15 4.59
C ALA A 52 5.79 3.52 5.07
N LEU A 53 4.82 2.69 4.67
CA LEU A 53 3.39 2.95 4.84
C LEU A 53 2.70 1.89 5.70
N GLY A 54 3.23 0.66 5.72
CA GLY A 54 2.64 -0.44 6.48
C GLY A 54 3.73 -1.31 7.11
N VAL A 55 3.40 -1.88 8.27
CA VAL A 55 4.26 -2.83 8.99
C VAL A 55 3.41 -3.92 9.62
N PHE A 56 3.88 -5.16 9.55
CA PHE A 56 3.29 -6.29 10.25
C PHE A 56 4.37 -7.34 10.48
N ASP A 57 4.52 -7.76 11.74
CA ASP A 57 5.38 -8.89 12.13
C ASP A 57 6.79 -8.89 11.47
N GLY A 58 7.51 -7.77 11.54
CA GLY A 58 8.85 -7.65 10.96
C GLY A 58 8.90 -7.29 9.47
N TYR A 59 7.76 -7.29 8.77
CA TYR A 59 7.67 -6.92 7.36
C TYR A 59 7.24 -5.47 7.17
N GLN A 60 7.86 -4.76 6.23
CA GLN A 60 7.51 -3.37 5.90
C GLN A 60 7.10 -3.25 4.44
N VAL A 61 6.12 -2.40 4.17
CA VAL A 61 5.67 -2.07 2.81
C VAL A 61 5.63 -0.56 2.61
N ALA A 62 5.87 -0.13 1.37
CA ALA A 62 6.06 1.27 1.03
C ALA A 62 5.84 1.54 -0.47
N TYR A 63 6.28 2.73 -0.86
CA TYR A 63 6.83 2.97 -2.19
C TYR A 63 8.29 3.48 -2.11
N ALA A 64 9.00 3.34 -3.23
CA ALA A 64 10.29 3.96 -3.48
C ALA A 64 10.37 4.50 -4.91
N SER A 65 11.15 5.57 -5.14
CA SER A 65 11.34 6.15 -6.48
C SER A 65 12.75 6.72 -6.66
N SER A 66 13.26 6.65 -7.88
CA SER A 66 14.43 7.42 -8.32
C SER A 66 14.00 8.86 -8.68
N THR A 67 14.97 9.75 -8.94
CA THR A 67 14.72 11.19 -9.11
C THR A 67 13.73 11.50 -10.23
N ASP A 68 13.79 10.72 -11.31
CA ASP A 68 13.01 10.94 -12.54
C ASP A 68 12.11 9.74 -12.86
N SER A 69 11.79 8.90 -11.86
CA SER A 69 10.91 7.74 -12.03
C SER A 69 9.63 7.88 -11.23
N GLU A 70 8.57 7.27 -11.74
CA GLU A 70 7.36 7.04 -10.97
C GLU A 70 7.65 6.12 -9.76
N PRO A 71 6.85 6.22 -8.68
CA PRO A 71 7.04 5.38 -7.51
C PRO A 71 6.65 3.94 -7.78
N HIS A 72 7.47 3.03 -7.26
CA HIS A 72 7.25 1.60 -7.28
C HIS A 72 6.89 1.12 -5.88
N ALA A 73 5.93 0.19 -5.80
CA ALA A 73 5.63 -0.54 -4.58
C ALA A 73 6.88 -1.28 -4.10
N ALA A 74 7.15 -1.18 -2.82
CA ALA A 74 8.38 -1.73 -2.24
C ALA A 74 8.07 -2.51 -0.96
N PHE A 75 8.92 -3.49 -0.71
CA PHE A 75 8.83 -4.42 0.42
C PHE A 75 10.19 -4.58 1.09
N TRP A 76 10.21 -4.74 2.42
CA TRP A 76 11.39 -5.05 3.22
C TRP A 76 11.06 -6.05 4.33
N ASN A 77 12.09 -6.71 4.83
CA ASN A 77 12.13 -7.48 6.06
C ASN A 77 13.26 -6.97 6.97
N GLY A 78 13.02 -5.81 7.60
CA GLY A 78 13.82 -5.30 8.71
C GLY A 78 15.12 -4.56 8.35
N SER A 79 15.58 -4.58 7.10
CA SER A 79 16.79 -3.85 6.67
C SER A 79 16.70 -3.33 5.25
N ALA A 80 17.52 -2.34 4.89
CA ALA A 80 17.60 -1.83 3.51
C ALA A 80 18.03 -2.90 2.49
N GLU A 81 18.89 -3.86 2.86
CA GLU A 81 19.34 -4.93 1.95
C GLU A 81 18.25 -5.95 1.62
N SER A 82 17.22 -6.06 2.45
CA SER A 82 16.07 -6.95 2.23
C SER A 82 15.03 -6.40 1.24
N TRP A 83 15.34 -5.26 0.61
CA TRP A 83 14.44 -4.57 -0.30
C TRP A 83 14.06 -5.42 -1.52
N VAL A 84 12.77 -5.41 -1.85
CA VAL A 84 12.22 -5.98 -3.08
C VAL A 84 11.35 -4.92 -3.78
N ASP A 85 11.66 -4.65 -5.04
CA ASP A 85 10.77 -3.89 -5.94
C ASP A 85 9.58 -4.77 -6.33
N LEU A 86 8.39 -4.49 -5.80
CA LEU A 86 7.18 -5.27 -6.12
C LEU A 86 6.60 -4.92 -7.51
N ASN A 87 7.05 -3.82 -8.11
CA ASN A 87 6.59 -3.40 -9.44
C ASN A 87 7.02 -4.40 -10.52
N GLN A 88 8.12 -5.13 -10.32
CA GLN A 88 8.58 -6.18 -11.25
C GLN A 88 7.59 -7.34 -11.42
N PHE A 89 6.62 -7.49 -10.51
CA PHE A 89 5.58 -8.53 -10.55
C PHE A 89 4.24 -8.04 -11.09
N LEU A 90 4.16 -6.77 -11.51
CA LEU A 90 2.96 -6.20 -12.09
C LEU A 90 2.95 -6.37 -13.62
N PRO A 91 1.77 -6.28 -14.25
CA PRO A 91 1.68 -6.17 -15.70
C PRO A 91 2.54 -5.01 -16.22
N PRO A 92 3.23 -5.16 -17.36
CA PRO A 92 4.21 -4.18 -17.85
C PRO A 92 3.61 -2.81 -18.19
N GLU A 93 2.29 -2.72 -18.37
CA GLU A 93 1.56 -1.46 -18.55
C GLU A 93 1.44 -0.62 -17.26
N CYS A 94 1.74 -1.19 -16.09
CA CYS A 94 1.75 -0.48 -14.82
C CYS A 94 3.01 0.39 -14.73
N ILE A 95 2.79 1.71 -14.64
CA ILE A 95 3.85 2.70 -14.62
C ILE A 95 4.15 3.22 -13.21
N LYS A 96 3.24 2.98 -12.26
CA LYS A 96 3.42 3.36 -10.86
C LYS A 96 2.70 2.39 -9.95
N SER A 97 3.22 2.20 -8.76
CA SER A 97 2.62 1.35 -7.74
C SER A 97 2.96 1.80 -6.32
N THR A 98 2.15 1.39 -5.37
CA THR A 98 2.37 1.65 -3.94
C THR A 98 1.79 0.50 -3.14
N ALA A 99 2.57 -0.04 -2.21
CA ALA A 99 2.10 -0.99 -1.22
C ALA A 99 1.78 -0.26 0.09
N SER A 100 0.62 -0.54 0.67
CA SER A 100 0.08 0.19 1.82
C SER A 100 -0.27 -0.70 3.01
N GLY A 101 -0.41 -2.01 2.80
CA GLY A 101 -0.74 -2.95 3.87
C GLY A 101 -0.04 -4.28 3.68
N VAL A 102 0.24 -4.94 4.80
CA VAL A 102 0.88 -6.25 4.84
C VAL A 102 0.31 -7.07 5.99
N TRP A 103 0.11 -8.36 5.77
CA TRP A 103 -0.25 -9.34 6.79
C TRP A 103 0.16 -10.73 6.30
N HIS A 104 0.19 -11.72 7.19
CA HIS A 104 0.41 -13.12 6.80
C HIS A 104 -0.55 -14.06 7.50
N ASP A 105 -0.62 -15.27 6.95
CA ASP A 105 -1.13 -16.45 7.62
C ASP A 105 -0.09 -17.59 7.53
N GLU A 106 -0.49 -18.81 7.90
CA GLU A 106 0.37 -19.99 7.88
C GLU A 106 0.92 -20.36 6.50
N HIS A 107 0.32 -19.85 5.41
CA HIS A 107 0.64 -20.23 4.04
C HIS A 107 1.37 -19.15 3.27
N ALA A 108 1.01 -17.89 3.49
CA ALA A 108 1.53 -16.79 2.68
C ALA A 108 1.55 -15.44 3.41
N LEU A 109 2.48 -14.61 2.94
CA LEU A 109 2.54 -13.19 3.22
C LEU A 109 1.78 -12.46 2.10
N TYR A 110 0.87 -11.59 2.48
CA TYR A 110 0.05 -10.79 1.60
C TYR A 110 0.43 -9.33 1.73
N VAL A 111 0.63 -8.69 0.59
CA VAL A 111 0.83 -7.25 0.47
C VAL A 111 -0.30 -6.69 -0.36
N VAL A 112 -0.92 -5.60 0.08
CA VAL A 112 -1.95 -4.89 -0.67
C VAL A 112 -1.54 -3.48 -0.98
N GLY A 113 -2.12 -2.96 -2.06
CA GLY A 113 -1.92 -1.59 -2.48
C GLY A 113 -2.61 -1.31 -3.79
N TYR A 114 -2.04 -0.41 -4.56
CA TYR A 114 -2.52 -0.12 -5.90
C TYR A 114 -1.37 -0.10 -6.90
N ALA A 115 -1.71 -0.35 -8.16
CA ALA A 115 -0.87 -0.04 -9.30
C ALA A 115 -1.70 0.73 -10.32
N ALA A 116 -1.05 1.57 -11.12
CA ALA A 116 -1.74 2.34 -12.13
C ALA A 116 -1.05 2.23 -13.48
N THR A 117 -1.90 2.13 -14.49
CA THR A 117 -1.53 2.42 -15.88
C THR A 117 -1.66 3.92 -16.14
N LEU A 118 -1.39 4.36 -17.37
CA LEU A 118 -1.67 5.74 -17.81
C LEU A 118 -3.14 6.15 -17.65
N TRP A 119 -4.06 5.19 -17.52
CA TRP A 119 -5.50 5.43 -17.66
C TRP A 119 -6.25 5.34 -16.33
N ALA A 120 -5.83 4.48 -15.40
CA ALA A 120 -6.47 4.33 -14.10
C ALA A 120 -5.60 3.59 -13.07
N PRO A 121 -5.74 3.90 -11.77
CA PRO A 121 -5.28 3.04 -10.69
C PRO A 121 -6.24 1.86 -10.46
N GLU A 122 -5.69 0.70 -10.17
CA GLU A 122 -6.39 -0.51 -9.76
C GLU A 122 -5.80 -1.05 -8.46
N ALA A 123 -6.63 -1.72 -7.65
CA ALA A 123 -6.18 -2.35 -6.42
C ALA A 123 -5.48 -3.68 -6.75
N PHE A 124 -4.33 -3.91 -6.11
CA PHE A 124 -3.53 -5.13 -6.29
C PHE A 124 -3.24 -5.79 -4.94
N ILE A 125 -3.12 -7.11 -5.01
CA ILE A 125 -2.57 -7.94 -3.94
C ILE A 125 -1.39 -8.73 -4.50
N TRP A 126 -0.26 -8.67 -3.80
CA TRP A 126 0.88 -9.54 -4.03
C TRP A 126 0.86 -10.63 -2.94
N SER A 127 1.02 -11.88 -3.34
CA SER A 127 1.18 -12.99 -2.40
C SER A 127 2.58 -13.60 -2.54
N MET A 128 3.28 -13.72 -1.42
CA MET A 128 4.62 -14.31 -1.33
C MET A 128 4.57 -15.51 -0.38
N PRO A 129 5.35 -16.58 -0.63
CA PRO A 129 5.52 -17.64 0.37
C PRO A 129 6.07 -17.02 1.66
N THR A 130 5.57 -17.42 2.83
CA THR A 130 6.22 -17.06 4.09
C THR A 130 7.61 -17.72 4.14
N PRO A 131 8.70 -16.96 4.35
CA PRO A 131 10.00 -17.59 4.50
C PRO A 131 9.99 -18.39 5.81
N ALA A 132 10.41 -19.66 5.75
CA ALA A 132 10.72 -20.41 6.96
C ALA A 132 11.77 -19.61 7.77
N PRO A 133 11.80 -19.68 9.11
CA PRO A 133 12.56 -18.76 9.99
C PRO A 133 14.07 -18.59 9.75
N SER A 134 14.67 -19.12 8.68
CA SER A 134 16.12 -19.07 8.44
C SER A 134 16.56 -19.19 6.97
N THR A 135 15.70 -19.09 5.95
CA THR A 135 16.12 -19.43 4.58
C THR A 135 15.80 -18.34 3.55
N ALA A 136 16.84 -17.94 2.80
CA ALA A 136 16.74 -17.10 1.62
C ALA A 136 15.72 -17.68 0.61
N MET A 137 14.86 -16.81 0.09
CA MET A 137 13.69 -17.17 -0.73
C MET A 137 14.06 -17.68 -2.13
N PRO A 138 13.47 -18.79 -2.61
CA PRO A 138 13.14 -18.98 -4.01
C PRO A 138 11.80 -18.29 -4.31
N LEU A 139 11.81 -17.33 -5.24
CA LEU A 139 10.63 -16.54 -5.63
C LEU A 139 9.66 -17.36 -6.47
N ALA A 140 8.43 -17.56 -5.98
CA ALA A 140 7.26 -17.83 -6.80
C ALA A 140 6.16 -16.84 -6.36
N ILE A 141 5.87 -15.83 -7.19
CA ILE A 141 4.92 -14.76 -6.87
C ILE A 141 3.87 -14.71 -7.98
N ALA A 142 2.60 -14.84 -7.60
CA ALA A 142 1.46 -14.64 -8.49
C ALA A 142 0.75 -13.34 -8.12
N ALA A 143 0.71 -12.38 -9.05
CA ALA A 143 -0.15 -11.21 -8.93
C ALA A 143 -1.56 -11.59 -9.36
N MET A 144 -2.55 -11.49 -8.46
CA MET A 144 -3.95 -11.71 -8.79
C MET A 144 -4.67 -10.36 -8.97
N VAL A 145 -5.28 -10.18 -10.13
CA VAL A 145 -6.07 -8.99 -10.49
C VAL A 145 -7.37 -8.96 -9.67
N GLY A 146 -7.62 -7.85 -8.97
CA GLY A 146 -8.81 -7.64 -8.16
C GLY A 146 -10.11 -7.54 -8.98
N MET A 147 -11.19 -8.11 -8.45
CA MET A 147 -12.51 -8.12 -9.10
C MET A 147 -13.09 -6.71 -9.29
N ARG A 148 -13.50 -6.40 -10.53
CA ARG A 148 -14.31 -5.20 -10.85
C ARG A 148 -15.66 -5.28 -10.11
N ARG A 149 -15.89 -4.39 -9.14
CA ARG A 149 -17.26 -4.14 -8.63
C ARG A 149 -18.09 -3.53 -9.75
N VAL A 150 -18.86 -4.36 -10.46
CA VAL A 150 -19.93 -3.89 -11.34
C VAL A 150 -20.96 -3.18 -10.45
N ARG A 151 -21.00 -1.85 -10.51
CA ARG A 151 -22.11 -1.08 -9.93
C ARG A 151 -23.39 -1.51 -10.64
N ARG A 152 -24.20 -2.36 -10.00
CA ARG A 152 -25.60 -2.54 -10.41
C ARG A 152 -26.26 -1.16 -10.27
N ARG A 153 -26.63 -0.55 -11.41
CA ARG A 153 -27.60 0.56 -11.40
C ARG A 153 -28.87 -0.01 -10.79
N ALA A 154 -29.18 0.38 -9.54
CA ALA A 154 -30.48 0.15 -8.97
C ALA A 154 -31.51 0.83 -9.89
N GLY A 155 -32.40 0.03 -10.48
CA GLY A 155 -33.53 0.56 -11.23
C GLY A 155 -34.36 1.46 -10.32
N LYS A 156 -34.76 2.62 -10.85
CA LYS A 156 -35.81 3.45 -10.28
C LYS A 156 -37.05 2.58 -10.09
N ALA A 157 -37.35 2.18 -8.84
CA ALA A 157 -38.70 1.81 -8.48
C ALA A 157 -39.52 3.10 -8.50
N ALA A 158 -40.45 3.18 -9.45
CA ALA A 158 -41.48 4.21 -9.48
C ALA A 158 -42.43 3.95 -8.31
N ASP A 159 -42.31 4.76 -7.27
CA ASP A 159 -43.34 4.89 -6.25
C ASP A 159 -43.88 6.32 -6.32
N ALA A 160 -45.07 6.46 -6.89
CA ALA A 160 -45.82 7.70 -6.94
C ALA A 160 -47.32 7.35 -6.85
N ALA A 161 -47.73 7.07 -5.62
CA ALA A 161 -49.01 7.47 -5.03
C ALA A 161 -50.08 8.02 -6.00
N THR A 162 -50.96 7.15 -6.49
CA THR A 162 -52.29 7.54 -6.99
C THR A 162 -53.22 7.77 -5.79
N LEU A 163 -53.01 8.88 -5.08
CA LEU A 163 -53.99 9.46 -4.17
C LEU A 163 -54.76 10.54 -4.94
N GLN A 164 -55.70 10.14 -5.80
CA GLN A 164 -56.73 11.06 -6.29
C GLN A 164 -57.85 11.17 -5.26
N ARG A 165 -57.77 12.24 -4.47
CA ARG A 165 -58.93 12.86 -3.82
C ARG A 165 -59.86 13.43 -4.90
N ARG A 166 -61.15 13.12 -4.86
CA ARG A 166 -62.25 14.05 -5.18
C ARG A 166 -63.51 13.65 -4.42
N ALA A 167 -64.05 14.61 -3.68
CA ALA A 167 -65.21 14.54 -2.80
C ALA A 167 -66.55 14.51 -3.60
N PRO A 168 -67.65 14.05 -3.00
CA PRO A 168 -68.99 14.13 -3.60
C PRO A 168 -69.57 15.56 -3.49
N THR A 169 -70.17 16.02 -4.59
CA THR A 169 -70.98 17.24 -4.66
C THR A 169 -72.41 16.91 -4.19
N ILE A 170 -72.98 17.82 -3.40
CA ILE A 170 -74.38 17.86 -2.97
C ILE A 170 -75.27 18.24 -4.17
N ASP A 171 -76.36 17.48 -4.36
CA ASP A 171 -77.72 17.96 -4.61
C ASP A 171 -78.72 16.88 -4.18
#